data_AF-A0A4R2S2X5-F1
#
_entry.id   AF-A0A4R2S2X5-F1
#
_cell.length_a   1.000
_cell.length_b   1.000
_cell.length_c   1.000
_cell.angle_alpha   90.00
_cell.angle_beta   90.00
_cell.angle_gamma   90.00
#
_symmetry.space_group_name_H-M   'P 1'
#
loop_
_entity.id
_entity.type
_entity.pdbx_description
1 polymer ?
#
loop_
_entity_poly.entity_id
_entity_poly.type
_entity_poly.pdbx_seq_one_letter_code
_entity_poly.pdbx_strand_id
1 'polypeptide(L)'
;MLYAAHRAKHVYAVEPDPVAFGELKINVSLNSPITSKVTLINSAMSGKTGASQLYTRGMFGNAVSSLMPTVSDVSCEVQCITIADLISQYNIRDVNFVKMDIEGGEYTLILCLQEFLEEKRPTFYVSFHAPFLKENISLQGLSGMEAQNRFEQISKNVLGVLRMYKYIYDNHGNLLNEEDIRDRDYNGEFVFTDERW
;
A
#
# COMPACT_ATOMS: atom_id res chain seq x y z
N MET A 1 9.24 5.92 6.62
CA MET A 1 9.55 7.00 5.66
C MET A 1 10.86 7.72 5.96
N LEU A 2 11.06 8.28 7.17
CA LEU A 2 12.27 9.07 7.51
C LEU A 2 13.59 8.34 7.22
N TYR A 3 13.68 7.04 7.53
CA TYR A 3 14.84 6.22 7.19
C TYR A 3 15.10 6.16 5.67
N ALA A 4 14.05 5.96 4.86
CA ALA A 4 14.17 5.92 3.40
C ALA A 4 14.69 7.26 2.86
N ALA A 5 14.28 8.39 3.42
CA ALA A 5 14.71 9.71 3.00
C ALA A 5 16.22 10.00 3.24
N HIS A 6 16.87 9.24 4.13
CA HIS A 6 18.32 9.31 4.30
C HIS A 6 19.10 8.60 3.18
N ARG A 7 18.48 7.62 2.53
CA ARG A 7 19.14 6.76 1.52
C ARG A 7 18.73 7.10 0.09
N ALA A 8 17.48 7.51 -0.10
CA ALA A 8 16.93 7.83 -1.41
C ALA A 8 17.39 9.20 -1.92
N LYS A 9 17.37 9.36 -3.24
CA LYS A 9 17.54 10.67 -3.88
C LYS A 9 16.37 11.60 -3.54
N HIS A 10 15.15 11.05 -3.56
CA HIS A 10 13.91 11.73 -3.22
C HIS A 10 12.87 10.72 -2.70
N VAL A 11 11.95 11.17 -1.87
CA VAL A 11 10.83 10.38 -1.33
C VAL A 11 9.53 11.14 -1.55
N TYR A 12 8.57 10.49 -2.19
CA TYR A 12 7.18 10.93 -2.26
C TYR A 12 6.40 10.15 -1.20
N ALA A 13 5.93 10.82 -0.15
CA ALA A 13 5.18 10.21 0.93
C ALA A 13 3.70 10.57 0.79
N VAL A 14 2.87 9.56 0.55
CA VAL A 14 1.43 9.68 0.34
C VAL A 14 0.74 9.21 1.62
N GLU A 15 -0.04 10.09 2.25
CA GLU A 15 -0.74 9.83 3.52
C GLU A 15 -2.10 10.55 3.49
N PRO A 16 -3.22 9.81 3.44
CA PRO A 16 -4.55 10.41 3.35
C PRO A 16 -5.17 10.83 4.69
N ASP A 17 -4.75 10.23 5.81
CA ASP A 17 -5.32 10.56 7.11
C ASP A 17 -4.87 11.99 7.48
N PRO A 18 -5.79 12.96 7.63
CA PRO A 18 -5.40 14.35 7.86
C PRO A 18 -4.67 14.58 9.18
N VAL A 19 -4.94 13.75 10.20
CA VAL A 19 -4.25 13.80 11.50
C VAL A 19 -2.85 13.21 11.34
N ALA A 20 -2.74 12.01 10.75
CA ALA A 20 -1.44 11.37 10.51
C ALA A 20 -0.56 12.21 9.57
N PHE A 21 -1.15 12.86 8.56
CA PHE A 21 -0.46 13.80 7.68
C PHE A 21 0.05 15.04 8.43
N GLY A 22 -0.70 15.51 9.44
CA GLY A 22 -0.27 16.54 10.38
C GLY A 22 1.02 16.13 11.11
N GLU A 23 1.02 14.96 11.71
CA GLU A 23 2.18 14.40 12.41
C GLU A 23 3.36 14.11 11.47
N LEU A 24 3.08 13.65 10.24
CA LEU A 24 4.09 13.42 9.21
C LEU A 24 4.84 14.71 8.85
N LYS A 25 4.13 15.83 8.72
CA LYS A 25 4.74 17.15 8.50
C LYS A 25 5.67 17.54 9.65
N ILE A 26 5.23 17.34 10.89
CA ILE A 26 6.05 17.62 12.08
C ILE A 26 7.30 16.74 12.07
N ASN A 27 7.14 15.44 11.87
CA ASN A 27 8.24 14.47 11.80
C ASN A 27 9.27 14.84 10.73
N VAL A 28 8.85 15.30 9.55
CA VAL A 28 9.78 15.77 8.51
C VAL A 28 10.48 17.06 8.92
N SER A 29 9.76 18.01 9.53
CA SER A 29 10.33 19.31 9.93
C SER A 29 11.43 19.17 11.00
N LEU A 30 11.29 18.18 11.89
CA LEU A 30 12.28 17.85 12.92
C LEU A 30 13.54 17.17 12.36
N ASN A 31 13.52 16.73 11.10
CA ASN A 31 14.61 16.04 10.44
C ASN A 31 15.16 16.89 9.27
N SER A 32 15.66 18.09 9.58
CA SER A 32 16.07 19.09 8.58
C SER A 32 17.00 18.59 7.46
N PRO A 33 17.96 17.66 7.70
CA PRO A 33 18.84 17.16 6.63
C PRO A 33 18.13 16.43 5.48
N ILE A 34 16.92 15.91 5.70
CA ILE A 34 16.16 15.15 4.69
C ILE A 34 14.97 15.94 4.12
N THR A 35 14.57 17.06 4.73
CA THR A 35 13.37 17.80 4.36
C THR A 35 13.35 18.20 2.88
N SER A 36 14.50 18.56 2.29
CA SER A 36 14.60 18.94 0.87
C SER A 36 14.41 17.78 -0.10
N LYS A 37 14.48 16.53 0.39
CA LYS A 37 14.32 15.30 -0.40
C LYS A 37 12.95 14.66 -0.22
N VAL A 38 12.03 15.28 0.51
CA VAL A 38 10.72 14.71 0.83
C VAL A 38 9.61 15.59 0.28
N THR A 39 8.75 15.01 -0.54
CA THR A 39 7.47 15.61 -0.95
C THR A 39 6.35 14.90 -0.22
N LEU A 40 5.59 15.66 0.58
CA LEU A 40 4.43 15.16 1.33
C LEU A 40 3.16 15.39 0.52
N ILE A 41 2.35 14.36 0.36
CA ILE A 41 1.13 14.35 -0.45
C ILE A 41 -0.04 13.91 0.43
N ASN A 42 -0.96 14.84 0.72
CA ASN A 42 -2.16 14.57 1.50
C ASN A 42 -3.26 14.02 0.59
N SER A 43 -3.14 12.75 0.20
CA SER A 43 -4.10 12.05 -0.66
C SER A 43 -3.98 10.56 -0.44
N ALA A 44 -5.00 9.80 -0.84
CA ALA A 44 -4.95 8.34 -0.91
C ALA A 44 -4.54 7.90 -2.31
N MET A 45 -3.76 6.83 -2.41
CA MET A 45 -3.56 6.15 -3.69
C MET A 45 -4.80 5.33 -4.05
N SER A 46 -5.30 5.48 -5.27
CA SER A 46 -6.49 4.77 -5.74
C SER A 46 -6.41 4.49 -7.25
N GLY A 47 -7.28 3.60 -7.74
CA GLY A 47 -7.48 3.39 -9.18
C GLY A 47 -8.16 4.56 -9.89
N LYS A 48 -8.67 5.56 -9.16
CA LYS A 48 -9.30 6.76 -9.73
C LYS A 48 -9.02 8.00 -8.88
N THR A 49 -8.79 9.13 -9.56
CA THR A 49 -8.68 10.46 -8.94
C THR A 49 -10.06 11.03 -8.60
N GLY A 50 -10.18 11.67 -7.43
CA GLY A 50 -11.43 12.24 -6.92
C GLY A 50 -11.54 12.11 -5.40
N ALA A 51 -12.75 12.24 -4.86
CA ALA A 51 -13.00 12.03 -3.43
C ALA A 51 -13.38 10.57 -3.13
N SER A 52 -12.98 10.07 -1.95
CA SER A 52 -13.43 8.78 -1.40
C SER A 52 -13.53 8.86 0.12
N GLN A 53 -14.25 7.92 0.73
CA GLN A 53 -14.23 7.73 2.17
C GLN A 53 -12.99 6.95 2.59
N LEU A 54 -12.26 7.52 3.57
CA LEU A 54 -11.22 6.84 4.32
C LEU A 54 -11.82 6.38 5.65
N TYR A 55 -11.67 5.10 5.96
CA TYR A 55 -12.17 4.48 7.19
C TYR A 55 -11.01 4.30 8.16
N THR A 56 -11.26 4.44 9.47
CA THR A 56 -10.25 4.17 10.51
C THR A 56 -10.81 3.25 11.58
N ARG A 57 -9.96 2.42 12.19
CA ARG A 57 -10.33 1.66 13.39
C ARG A 57 -10.07 2.52 14.62
N GLY A 58 -11.13 3.06 15.20
CA GLY A 58 -11.05 3.93 16.38
C GLY A 58 -10.96 5.40 16.01
N MET A 59 -9.76 5.97 16.00
CA MET A 59 -9.55 7.39 15.72
C MET A 59 -8.45 7.61 14.68
N PHE A 60 -8.63 8.65 13.86
CA PHE A 60 -7.61 9.14 12.94
C PHE A 60 -6.33 9.55 13.70
N GLY A 61 -5.17 9.35 13.06
CA GLY A 61 -3.85 9.60 13.63
C GLY A 61 -3.17 8.36 14.25
N ASN A 62 -3.88 7.24 14.38
CA ASN A 62 -3.33 5.99 14.94
C ASN A 62 -2.63 5.10 13.91
N ALA A 63 -2.36 5.60 12.70
CA ALA A 63 -1.76 4.87 11.59
C ALA A 63 -2.55 3.62 11.12
N VAL A 64 -3.82 3.49 11.49
CA VAL A 64 -4.70 2.41 11.03
C VAL A 64 -5.89 3.03 10.28
N SER A 65 -5.69 3.31 9.00
CA SER A 65 -6.72 3.83 8.10
C SER A 65 -6.64 3.19 6.72
N SER A 66 -7.79 3.05 6.05
CA SER A 66 -7.89 2.35 4.77
C SER A 66 -9.01 2.90 3.90
N LEU A 67 -8.83 2.86 2.59
CA LEU A 67 -9.93 3.07 1.63
C LEU A 67 -10.86 1.86 1.55
N MET A 68 -10.47 0.72 2.13
CA MET A 68 -11.30 -0.48 2.20
C MET A 68 -12.28 -0.35 3.38
N PRO A 69 -13.60 -0.41 3.15
CA PRO A 69 -14.56 -0.43 4.23
C PRO A 69 -14.40 -1.70 5.09
N THR A 70 -14.32 -1.52 6.40
CA THR A 70 -14.39 -2.61 7.40
C THR A 70 -15.50 -2.30 8.41
N VAL A 71 -15.62 -3.00 9.54
CA VAL A 71 -16.73 -2.83 10.52
C VAL A 71 -16.75 -1.47 11.24
N SER A 72 -15.88 -0.53 10.88
CA SER A 72 -15.85 0.79 11.51
C SER A 72 -16.77 1.77 10.82
N ASP A 73 -17.60 2.46 11.61
CA ASP A 73 -18.47 3.54 11.15
C ASP A 73 -17.73 4.89 11.06
N VAL A 74 -16.50 4.98 11.58
CA VAL A 74 -15.73 6.23 11.56
C VAL A 74 -15.04 6.39 10.21
N SER A 75 -15.47 7.39 9.45
CA SER A 75 -14.88 7.75 8.18
C SER A 75 -14.76 9.26 7.99
N CYS A 76 -13.85 9.68 7.11
CA CYS A 76 -13.75 11.04 6.63
C CYS A 76 -13.54 11.05 5.11
N GLU A 77 -13.95 12.13 4.46
CA GLU A 77 -13.70 12.30 3.02
C GLU A 77 -12.25 12.72 2.81
N VAL A 78 -11.56 12.04 1.89
CA VAL A 78 -10.19 12.35 1.49
C VAL A 78 -10.09 12.46 -0.03
N GLN A 79 -9.06 13.19 -0.50
CA GLN A 79 -8.72 13.21 -1.91
C GLN A 79 -7.95 11.95 -2.28
N CYS A 80 -8.21 11.43 -3.46
CA CYS A 80 -7.56 10.28 -4.06
C CYS A 80 -6.83 10.70 -5.33
N ILE A 81 -5.71 10.04 -5.61
CA ILE A 81 -4.90 10.25 -6.81
C ILE A 81 -4.48 8.90 -7.41
N THR A 82 -4.47 8.81 -8.74
CA THR A 82 -3.92 7.65 -9.44
C THR A 82 -2.39 7.72 -9.51
N ILE A 83 -1.72 6.58 -9.73
CA ILE A 83 -0.26 6.57 -9.93
C ILE A 83 0.16 7.37 -11.17
N ALA A 84 -0.64 7.33 -12.24
CA ALA A 84 -0.39 8.10 -13.45
C ALA A 84 -0.48 9.61 -13.19
N ASP A 85 -1.53 10.05 -12.50
CA ASP A 85 -1.72 11.46 -12.16
C ASP A 85 -0.64 11.95 -11.19
N LEU A 86 -0.27 11.14 -10.20
CA LEU A 86 0.81 11.46 -9.27
C LEU A 86 2.16 11.61 -9.99
N ILE A 87 2.51 10.67 -10.88
CA ILE A 87 3.74 10.74 -11.67
C ILE A 87 3.77 11.99 -12.54
N SER A 88 2.65 12.30 -13.21
CA SER A 88 2.50 13.47 -14.07
C SER A 88 2.61 14.77 -13.27
N GLN A 89 1.84 14.90 -12.19
CA GLN A 89 1.76 16.09 -11.34
C GLN A 89 3.11 16.47 -10.72
N TYR A 90 3.90 15.49 -10.30
CA TYR A 90 5.20 15.72 -9.68
C TYR A 90 6.40 15.48 -10.61
N ASN A 91 6.14 15.22 -11.91
CA ASN A 91 7.16 14.95 -12.93
C ASN A 91 8.18 13.89 -12.47
N ILE A 92 7.65 12.78 -11.93
CA ILE A 92 8.46 11.68 -11.39
C ILE A 92 9.02 10.87 -12.55
N ARG A 93 10.35 10.87 -12.70
CA ARG A 93 11.02 10.23 -13.84
C ARG A 93 11.49 8.82 -13.57
N ASP A 94 11.78 8.52 -12.32
CA ASP A 94 12.39 7.26 -11.91
C ASP A 94 11.81 6.85 -10.55
N VAL A 95 11.43 5.58 -10.43
CA VAL A 95 10.94 4.96 -9.20
C VAL A 95 11.62 3.60 -9.09
N ASN A 96 12.56 3.48 -8.16
CA ASN A 96 13.32 2.26 -7.94
C ASN A 96 12.82 1.44 -6.73
N PHE A 97 12.01 2.06 -5.87
CA PHE A 97 11.53 1.45 -4.63
C PHE A 97 10.15 2.00 -4.29
N VAL A 98 9.24 1.11 -3.91
CA VAL A 98 7.90 1.45 -3.41
C VAL A 98 7.65 0.67 -2.13
N LYS A 99 7.30 1.36 -1.04
CA LYS A 99 6.72 0.76 0.16
C LYS A 99 5.21 0.94 0.14
N MET A 100 4.45 -0.12 0.40
CA MET A 100 2.99 -0.08 0.52
C MET A 100 2.55 -0.72 1.83
N ASP A 101 1.76 0.02 2.61
CA ASP A 101 1.31 -0.34 3.94
C ASP A 101 0.04 0.49 4.21
N ILE A 102 -1.12 -0.04 3.81
CA ILE A 102 -2.38 0.71 3.68
C ILE A 102 -3.59 -0.08 4.19
N GLU A 103 -3.35 -1.00 5.14
CA GLU A 103 -4.37 -1.64 5.97
C GLU A 103 -5.51 -2.28 5.15
N GLY A 104 -5.16 -3.19 4.23
CA GLY A 104 -6.09 -3.96 3.41
C GLY A 104 -6.32 -3.37 2.02
N GLY A 105 -6.03 -2.08 1.83
CA GLY A 105 -6.12 -1.43 0.52
C GLY A 105 -5.20 -2.04 -0.53
N GLU A 106 -4.18 -2.82 -0.13
CA GLU A 106 -3.21 -3.45 -1.02
C GLU A 106 -3.91 -4.33 -2.07
N TYR A 107 -4.93 -5.08 -1.64
CA TYR A 107 -5.64 -6.04 -2.47
C TYR A 107 -6.45 -5.43 -3.60
N THR A 108 -6.77 -4.14 -3.49
CA THR A 108 -7.44 -3.38 -4.56
C THR A 108 -6.44 -2.56 -5.34
N LEU A 109 -5.53 -1.86 -4.65
CA LEU A 109 -4.62 -0.93 -5.28
C LEU A 109 -3.60 -1.63 -6.18
N ILE A 110 -3.06 -2.79 -5.78
CA ILE A 110 -2.04 -3.49 -6.59
C ILE A 110 -2.57 -3.87 -7.98
N LEU A 111 -3.86 -4.22 -8.09
CA LEU A 111 -4.49 -4.50 -9.38
C LEU A 111 -4.49 -3.26 -10.28
N CYS A 112 -4.69 -2.07 -9.70
CA CYS A 112 -4.62 -0.80 -10.42
C CYS A 112 -3.19 -0.35 -10.74
N LEU A 113 -2.18 -0.92 -10.07
CA LEU A 113 -0.77 -0.60 -10.29
C LEU A 113 -0.08 -1.52 -11.29
N GLN A 114 -0.79 -2.49 -11.89
CA GLN A 114 -0.18 -3.51 -12.75
C GLN A 114 0.72 -2.90 -13.84
N GLU A 115 0.17 -2.02 -14.69
CA GLU A 115 0.93 -1.39 -15.78
C GLU A 115 2.17 -0.63 -15.26
N PHE A 116 2.02 0.10 -14.15
CA PHE A 116 3.12 0.82 -13.52
C PHE A 116 4.22 -0.13 -13.00
N LEU A 117 3.85 -1.23 -12.34
CA LEU A 117 4.80 -2.21 -11.78
C LEU A 117 5.51 -3.01 -12.88
N GLU A 118 4.81 -3.29 -13.99
CA GLU A 118 5.38 -3.94 -15.17
C GLU A 118 6.36 -3.02 -15.90
N GLU A 119 6.01 -1.74 -16.07
CA GLU A 119 6.86 -0.76 -16.76
C GLU A 119 8.08 -0.35 -15.92
N LYS A 120 7.87 0.02 -14.65
CA LYS A 120 8.93 0.62 -13.81
C LYS A 120 9.76 -0.41 -13.05
N ARG A 121 9.23 -1.62 -12.81
CA ARG A 121 9.92 -2.70 -12.10
C ARG A 121 10.60 -2.27 -10.76
N PRO A 122 9.99 -1.42 -9.91
CA PRO A 122 10.64 -1.00 -8.66
C PRO A 122 10.78 -2.19 -7.70
N THR A 123 11.77 -2.20 -6.81
CA THR A 123 11.68 -3.10 -5.64
C THR A 123 10.42 -2.73 -4.85
N PHE A 124 9.52 -3.68 -4.68
CA PHE A 124 8.20 -3.47 -4.10
C PHE A 124 8.10 -4.15 -2.73
N TYR A 125 8.12 -3.34 -1.68
CA TYR A 125 7.96 -3.78 -0.30
C TYR A 125 6.51 -3.55 0.14
N VAL A 126 5.76 -4.62 0.34
CA VAL A 126 4.33 -4.56 0.67
C VAL A 126 4.02 -5.29 1.98
N SER A 127 3.18 -4.66 2.80
CA SER A 127 2.57 -5.26 3.99
C SER A 127 1.16 -5.72 3.62
N PHE A 128 0.91 -7.01 3.48
CA PHE A 128 -0.43 -7.53 3.26
C PHE A 128 -1.19 -7.71 4.57
N HIS A 129 -2.41 -7.16 4.60
CA HIS A 129 -3.30 -7.19 5.76
C HIS A 129 -4.55 -8.03 5.48
N ALA A 130 -4.38 -9.35 5.30
CA ALA A 130 -5.47 -10.26 4.95
C ALA A 130 -6.72 -10.17 5.86
N PRO A 131 -6.60 -9.95 7.19
CA PRO A 131 -7.77 -9.77 8.05
C PRO A 131 -8.71 -8.63 7.61
N PHE A 132 -8.18 -7.52 7.08
CA PHE A 132 -9.00 -6.42 6.59
C PHE A 132 -9.80 -6.81 5.34
N LEU A 133 -9.18 -7.55 4.41
CA LEU A 133 -9.87 -8.07 3.24
C LEU A 133 -10.98 -9.07 3.63
N LYS A 134 -10.70 -9.99 4.55
CA LYS A 134 -11.70 -10.97 5.02
C LYS A 134 -12.90 -10.31 5.67
N GLU A 135 -12.66 -9.27 6.45
CA GLU A 135 -13.72 -8.46 7.06
C GLU A 135 -14.52 -7.67 6.03
N ASN A 136 -13.86 -7.06 5.05
CA ASN A 136 -14.56 -6.41 3.94
C ASN A 136 -15.47 -7.39 3.17
N ILE A 137 -15.00 -8.61 2.94
CA ILE A 137 -15.76 -9.65 2.26
C ILE A 137 -16.94 -10.13 3.13
N SER A 138 -16.77 -10.25 4.45
CA SER A 138 -17.85 -10.70 5.34
C SER A 138 -19.02 -9.70 5.40
N LEU A 139 -18.74 -8.41 5.22
CA LEU A 139 -19.77 -7.35 5.12
C LEU A 139 -20.61 -7.44 3.83
N GLN A 140 -20.20 -8.25 2.83
CA GLN A 140 -20.93 -8.40 1.57
C GLN A 140 -22.08 -9.42 1.66
N GLY A 141 -22.33 -10.01 2.83
CA GLY A 141 -23.43 -10.95 3.05
C GLY A 141 -23.27 -12.30 2.34
N LEU A 142 -22.05 -12.67 1.98
CA LEU A 142 -21.71 -13.94 1.34
C LEU A 142 -21.75 -15.09 2.36
N SER A 143 -22.08 -16.31 1.91
CA SER A 143 -21.91 -17.51 2.73
C SER A 143 -20.42 -17.78 3.02
N GLY A 144 -20.12 -18.59 4.04
CA GLY A 144 -18.72 -18.89 4.41
C GLY A 144 -17.88 -19.47 3.27
N MET A 145 -18.46 -20.31 2.42
CA MET A 145 -17.76 -20.88 1.26
C MET A 145 -17.53 -19.84 0.16
N GLU A 146 -18.53 -19.00 -0.13
CA GLU A 146 -18.42 -17.93 -1.12
C GLU A 146 -17.40 -16.87 -0.69
N ALA A 147 -17.41 -16.48 0.59
CA ALA A 147 -16.46 -15.56 1.17
C ALA A 147 -15.02 -16.10 1.07
N GLN A 148 -14.81 -17.38 1.39
CA GLN A 148 -13.50 -18.01 1.28
C GLN A 148 -13.02 -18.06 -0.19
N ASN A 149 -13.89 -18.42 -1.12
CA ASN A 149 -13.56 -18.44 -2.55
C ASN A 149 -13.24 -17.03 -3.08
N ARG A 150 -13.98 -16.02 -2.63
CA ARG A 150 -13.76 -14.62 -2.99
C ARG A 150 -12.42 -14.11 -2.47
N PHE A 151 -12.09 -14.41 -1.22
CA PHE A 151 -10.80 -14.07 -0.61
C PHE A 151 -9.65 -14.71 -1.42
N GLU A 152 -9.71 -16.02 -1.63
CA GLU A 152 -8.68 -16.75 -2.37
C GLU A 152 -8.50 -16.22 -3.80
N GLN A 153 -9.60 -15.87 -4.48
CA GLN A 153 -9.55 -15.32 -5.84
C GLN A 153 -8.88 -13.94 -5.87
N ILE A 154 -9.22 -13.04 -4.96
CA ILE A 154 -8.62 -11.70 -4.89
C ILE A 154 -7.12 -11.83 -4.58
N SER A 155 -6.76 -12.63 -3.58
CA SER A 155 -5.37 -12.86 -3.19
C SER A 155 -4.54 -13.45 -4.33
N LYS A 156 -5.10 -14.40 -5.10
CA LYS A 156 -4.45 -14.95 -6.30
C LYS A 156 -4.27 -13.93 -7.40
N ASN A 157 -5.24 -13.04 -7.62
CA ASN A 157 -5.12 -11.99 -8.63
C ASN A 157 -3.98 -11.02 -8.29
N VAL A 158 -3.85 -10.65 -7.01
CA VAL A 158 -2.76 -9.80 -6.52
C VAL A 158 -1.40 -10.46 -6.74
N LEU A 159 -1.23 -11.72 -6.34
CA LEU A 159 0.01 -12.46 -6.62
C LEU A 159 0.24 -12.61 -8.13
N GLY A 160 -0.82 -12.79 -8.91
CA GLY A 160 -0.78 -12.81 -10.37
C GLY A 160 -0.13 -11.58 -10.98
N VAL A 161 -0.44 -10.38 -10.45
CA VAL A 161 0.23 -9.13 -10.85
C VAL A 161 1.70 -9.16 -10.44
N LEU A 162 2.01 -9.60 -9.22
CA LEU A 162 3.37 -9.56 -8.66
C LEU A 162 4.30 -10.68 -9.16
N ARG A 163 3.79 -11.66 -9.90
CA ARG A 163 4.56 -12.75 -10.51
C ARG A 163 5.66 -12.30 -11.47
N MET A 164 5.61 -11.06 -11.93
CA MET A 164 6.63 -10.52 -12.81
C MET A 164 7.97 -10.27 -12.10
N TYR A 165 8.01 -10.27 -10.76
CA TYR A 165 9.23 -10.21 -9.95
C TYR A 165 9.94 -11.55 -9.86
N LYS A 166 11.27 -11.53 -9.98
CA LYS A 166 12.11 -12.76 -9.94
C LYS A 166 12.25 -13.36 -8.55
N TYR A 167 12.23 -12.52 -7.51
CA TYR A 167 12.49 -12.94 -6.14
C TYR A 167 11.45 -12.36 -5.19
N ILE A 168 11.10 -13.15 -4.18
CA ILE A 168 10.24 -12.78 -3.06
C ILE A 168 11.05 -13.02 -1.79
N TYR A 169 11.10 -12.04 -0.91
CA TYR A 169 11.73 -12.15 0.40
C TYR A 169 10.75 -11.78 1.51
N ASP A 170 10.93 -12.33 2.72
CA ASP A 170 10.35 -11.73 3.91
C ASP A 170 11.18 -10.52 4.41
N ASN A 171 10.66 -9.83 5.43
CA ASN A 171 11.33 -8.70 6.09
C ASN A 171 12.63 -9.08 6.84
N HIS A 172 12.97 -10.37 6.92
CA HIS A 172 14.24 -10.88 7.45
C HIS A 172 15.25 -11.24 6.36
N GLY A 173 14.87 -11.12 5.09
CA GLY A 173 15.70 -11.45 3.94
C GLY A 173 15.75 -12.94 3.59
N ASN A 174 14.83 -13.75 4.12
CA ASN A 174 14.71 -15.14 3.70
C ASN A 174 14.00 -15.19 2.35
N LEU A 175 14.56 -15.96 1.41
CA LEU A 175 13.93 -16.18 0.10
C LEU A 175 12.67 -17.03 0.28
N LEU A 176 11.58 -16.57 -0.34
CA LEU A 176 10.27 -17.21 -0.32
C LEU A 176 9.82 -17.54 -1.75
N ASN A 177 8.77 -18.36 -1.82
CA ASN A 177 7.96 -18.59 -3.00
C ASN A 177 6.48 -18.25 -2.70
N GLU A 178 5.59 -18.40 -3.69
CA GLU A 178 4.17 -18.08 -3.51
C GLU A 178 3.43 -18.99 -2.52
N GLU A 179 3.86 -20.24 -2.37
CA GLU A 179 3.30 -21.17 -1.38
C GLU A 179 3.56 -20.66 0.03
N ASP A 180 4.74 -20.09 0.29
CA ASP A 180 5.05 -19.48 1.60
C ASP A 180 4.13 -18.30 1.92
N ILE A 181 3.75 -17.48 0.92
CA ILE A 181 2.78 -16.39 1.12
C ILE A 181 1.40 -16.95 1.42
N ARG A 182 1.00 -18.00 0.70
CA ARG A 182 -0.29 -18.66 0.87
C ARG A 182 -0.41 -19.35 2.23
N ASP A 183 0.65 -19.99 2.71
CA ASP A 183 0.72 -20.63 4.03
C ASP A 183 0.64 -19.60 5.17
N ARG A 184 1.06 -18.36 4.90
CA ARG A 184 0.84 -17.20 5.78
C ARG A 184 -0.54 -16.56 5.59
N ASP A 185 -1.46 -17.22 4.90
CA ASP A 185 -2.82 -16.74 4.64
C ASP A 185 -2.84 -15.36 3.97
N TYR A 186 -1.87 -15.15 3.06
CA TYR A 186 -1.64 -13.88 2.37
C TYR A 186 -1.41 -12.70 3.32
N ASN A 187 -0.90 -12.94 4.52
CA ASN A 187 -0.69 -11.90 5.53
C ASN A 187 0.80 -11.75 5.86
N GLY A 188 1.24 -10.51 6.04
CA GLY A 188 2.60 -10.18 6.48
C GLY A 188 3.37 -9.30 5.49
N GLU A 189 4.66 -9.17 5.74
CA GLU A 189 5.55 -8.24 5.05
C GLU A 189 6.44 -8.96 4.04
N PHE A 190 6.39 -8.51 2.78
CA PHE A 190 7.07 -9.17 1.67
C PHE A 190 7.75 -8.17 0.75
N VAL A 191 8.92 -8.55 0.24
CA VAL A 191 9.65 -7.79 -0.77
C VAL A 191 9.66 -8.55 -2.09
N PHE A 192 9.08 -7.95 -3.11
CA PHE A 192 9.13 -8.42 -4.48
C PHE A 192 10.19 -7.62 -5.25
N THR A 193 11.16 -8.29 -5.86
CA THR A 193 12.29 -7.62 -6.51
C THR A 193 12.90 -8.44 -7.66
N ASP A 194 13.63 -7.77 -8.55
CA ASP A 194 14.45 -8.40 -9.58
C ASP A 194 15.92 -8.56 -9.18
N GLU A 195 16.28 -8.05 -8.01
CA GLU A 195 17.64 -8.09 -7.47
C GLU A 195 17.75 -9.16 -6.37
N ARG A 196 18.89 -9.85 -6.30
CA ARG A 196 19.17 -10.76 -5.19
C ARG A 196 19.63 -9.96 -3.98
N TRP A 197 19.07 -10.31 -2.82
CA TRP A 197 19.52 -9.85 -1.51
C TRP A 197 20.70 -10.69 -1.01
#